data_AF-A0A2G6T1G8-F1
#
_entry.id   AF-A0A2G6T1G8-F1
#
_cell.length_a   1.000
_cell.length_b   1.000
_cell.length_c   1.000
_cell.angle_alpha   90.00
_cell.angle_beta   90.00
_cell.angle_gamma   90.00
#
_symmetry.space_group_name_H-M   'P 1'
#
loop_
_entity.id
_entity.type
_entity.pdbx_description
1 polymer ?
#
loop_
_entity_poly.entity_id
_entity_poly.type
_entity_poly.pdbx_seq_one_letter_code
_entity_poly.pdbx_strand_id
1 'polypeptide(L)'
;MRELSRLHARSNTSHRDSCRESLELSRVLCQSRGIDYVFGIDVPCIAEQGNTVNLQEALSTLREKTLGPDGVFLHRCFNDLIFAMKHADDTGFYCYRAIESLRHHCASLHGLSAADRSKQWKKFREFAGIEESTLLAIKSAADPLRHGNVSAVSSEERAKLFSSTWAMVGAYLAVIPVPAGCHLRPTSPEGADVLTPSPPSETPQATAPSTRETRG
;
A
#
# COMPACT_ATOMS: atom_id res chain seq x y z
N MET A 1 -24.03 6.92 -29.68
CA MET A 1 -22.83 7.78 -29.71
C MET A 1 -21.60 6.91 -29.90
N ARG A 2 -21.36 6.55 -31.16
CA ARG A 2 -20.10 5.99 -31.65
C ARG A 2 -19.26 7.19 -32.06
N GLU A 3 -18.07 7.32 -31.50
CA GLU A 3 -16.88 7.93 -32.12
C GLU A 3 -15.87 8.15 -31.01
N LEU A 4 -14.79 7.38 -31.04
CA LEU A 4 -13.43 7.77 -30.63
C LEU A 4 -12.52 6.56 -30.95
N SER A 5 -12.44 6.24 -32.24
CA SER A 5 -11.47 5.30 -32.78
C SER A 5 -10.87 5.94 -34.01
N ARG A 6 -9.63 6.44 -33.85
CA ARG A 6 -8.57 6.60 -34.87
C ARG A 6 -7.62 7.70 -34.43
N LEU A 7 -6.52 7.31 -33.79
CA LEU A 7 -5.25 8.02 -33.98
C LEU A 7 -4.31 7.06 -34.73
N HIS A 8 -4.16 7.30 -36.03
CA HIS A 8 -3.05 6.77 -36.81
C HIS A 8 -1.86 7.70 -36.59
N ALA A 9 -0.82 7.24 -35.90
CA ALA A 9 0.49 7.86 -35.95
C ALA A 9 1.33 7.07 -36.97
N ARG A 10 1.49 7.64 -38.17
CA ARG A 10 2.58 7.26 -39.07
C ARG A 10 3.81 8.08 -38.66
N SER A 11 4.87 7.40 -38.25
CA SER A 11 6.22 7.98 -38.24
C SER A 11 7.17 6.96 -38.84
N ASN A 12 7.67 7.28 -40.03
CA ASN A 12 8.70 6.54 -40.73
C ASN A 12 9.97 7.40 -40.65
N THR A 13 10.84 7.13 -39.68
CA THR A 13 12.19 7.69 -39.64
C THR A 13 13.13 6.72 -38.93
N SER A 14 14.09 6.23 -39.71
CA SER A 14 15.26 5.47 -39.28
C SER A 14 16.27 6.39 -38.59
N HIS A 15 16.51 6.23 -37.28
CA HIS A 15 17.82 6.49 -36.67
C HIS A 15 17.96 5.84 -35.29
N ARG A 16 19.23 5.65 -34.93
CA ARG A 16 19.83 4.74 -33.96
C ARG A 16 19.53 5.04 -32.49
N ASP A 17 19.68 3.99 -31.68
CA ASP A 17 20.00 3.97 -30.25
C ASP A 17 19.37 5.04 -29.35
N SER A 18 18.27 4.66 -28.70
CA SER A 18 17.81 5.31 -27.48
C SER A 18 17.43 4.23 -26.48
N CYS A 19 18.11 4.20 -25.33
CA CYS A 19 17.67 3.45 -24.16
C CYS A 19 16.18 3.72 -23.95
N ARG A 20 15.36 2.71 -24.20
CA ARG A 20 13.91 2.81 -24.07
C ARG A 20 13.62 2.68 -22.59
N GLU A 21 13.60 3.80 -21.88
CA GLU A 21 13.10 3.81 -20.52
C GLU A 21 11.63 3.34 -20.56
N SER A 22 11.37 2.18 -19.97
CA SER A 22 10.02 1.66 -19.83
C SER A 22 9.30 2.50 -18.79
N LEU A 23 8.45 3.42 -19.26
CA LEU A 23 7.53 4.15 -18.40
C LEU A 23 6.44 3.18 -17.91
N GLU A 24 6.45 2.83 -16.63
CA GLU A 24 5.35 2.10 -15.98
C GLU A 24 4.40 3.08 -15.30
N LEU A 25 3.19 3.19 -15.82
CA LEU A 25 2.14 4.01 -15.23
C LEU A 25 1.30 3.14 -14.28
N SER A 26 1.54 3.26 -12.97
CA SER A 26 0.90 2.40 -11.98
C SER A 26 -0.42 2.97 -11.44
N ARG A 27 -0.60 4.29 -11.39
CA ARG A 27 -1.80 4.95 -10.84
C ARG A 27 -2.05 6.30 -11.49
N VAL A 28 -3.32 6.66 -11.66
CA VAL A 28 -3.79 7.98 -12.06
C VAL A 28 -4.65 8.55 -10.96
N LEU A 29 -4.25 9.73 -10.46
CA LEU A 29 -4.98 10.51 -9.47
C LEU A 29 -5.49 11.80 -10.13
N CYS A 30 -6.79 12.04 -10.10
CA CYS A 30 -7.40 13.29 -10.51
C CYS A 30 -8.41 13.75 -9.45
N GLN A 31 -7.92 14.53 -8.48
CA GLN A 31 -8.71 14.98 -7.32
C GLN A 31 -9.94 15.81 -7.72
N SER A 32 -9.81 16.69 -8.72
CA SER A 32 -10.93 17.53 -9.19
C SER A 32 -12.08 16.74 -9.82
N ARG A 33 -11.81 15.50 -10.25
CA ARG A 33 -12.81 14.60 -10.86
C ARG A 33 -13.11 13.39 -9.97
N GLY A 34 -12.52 13.32 -8.78
CA GLY A 34 -12.63 12.16 -7.89
C GLY A 34 -12.12 10.84 -8.49
N ILE A 35 -11.21 10.91 -9.47
CA ILE A 35 -10.70 9.70 -10.15
C ILE A 35 -9.45 9.21 -9.43
N ASP A 36 -9.47 7.95 -9.05
CA ASP A 36 -8.34 7.20 -8.52
C ASP A 36 -8.31 5.83 -9.21
N TYR A 37 -7.42 5.66 -10.19
CA TYR A 37 -7.39 4.47 -11.03
C TYR A 37 -6.00 3.85 -11.03
N VAL A 38 -5.91 2.55 -10.72
CA VAL A 38 -4.64 1.84 -10.59
C VAL A 38 -4.53 0.79 -11.69
N PHE A 39 -3.48 0.87 -12.50
CA PHE A 39 -3.28 -0.02 -13.65
C PHE A 39 -2.57 -1.30 -13.22
N GLY A 40 -2.88 -2.41 -13.90
CA GLY A 40 -2.19 -3.69 -13.71
C GLY A 40 -2.58 -4.47 -12.45
N ILE A 41 -3.67 -4.09 -11.78
CA ILE A 41 -4.19 -4.78 -10.57
C ILE A 41 -5.49 -5.55 -10.85
N ASP A 42 -5.98 -5.54 -12.10
CA ASP A 42 -7.19 -6.27 -12.47
C ASP A 42 -6.86 -7.76 -12.61
N VAL A 43 -6.73 -8.44 -11.47
CA VAL A 43 -6.78 -9.89 -11.37
C VAL A 43 -8.25 -10.22 -11.12
N PRO A 44 -9.01 -10.71 -12.13
CA PRO A 44 -10.47 -10.81 -12.03
C PRO A 44 -10.95 -11.58 -10.79
N CYS A 45 -10.23 -12.64 -10.42
CA CYS A 45 -10.56 -13.45 -9.24
C CYS A 45 -10.38 -12.72 -7.89
N ILE A 46 -9.62 -11.62 -7.85
CA ILE A 46 -9.47 -10.76 -6.67
C ILE A 46 -10.48 -9.61 -6.74
N ALA A 47 -10.68 -9.02 -7.93
CA ALA A 47 -11.59 -7.89 -8.13
C ALA A 47 -13.03 -8.23 -7.72
N GLU A 48 -13.49 -9.46 -7.98
CA GLU A 48 -14.82 -9.94 -7.59
C GLU A 48 -15.02 -10.04 -6.07
N GLN A 49 -13.95 -10.19 -5.27
CA GLN A 49 -14.04 -10.26 -3.80
C GLN A 49 -14.22 -8.88 -3.14
N GLY A 50 -13.92 -7.78 -3.84
CA GLY A 50 -13.86 -6.44 -3.26
C GLY A 50 -15.17 -5.64 -3.27
N ASN A 51 -16.21 -6.11 -3.97
CA ASN A 51 -17.39 -5.29 -4.30
C ASN A 51 -18.31 -4.93 -3.12
N THR A 52 -18.07 -5.46 -1.92
CA THR A 52 -18.91 -5.24 -0.73
C THR A 52 -18.16 -4.65 0.47
N VAL A 53 -16.88 -4.31 0.32
CA VAL A 53 -16.05 -3.85 1.45
C VAL A 53 -16.14 -2.32 1.60
N ASN A 54 -16.45 -1.85 2.81
CA ASN A 54 -16.27 -0.45 3.17
C ASN A 54 -14.77 -0.13 3.23
N LEU A 55 -14.24 0.41 2.13
CA LEU A 55 -12.81 0.65 1.97
C LEU A 55 -12.22 1.51 3.09
N GLN A 56 -12.93 2.54 3.55
CA GLN A 56 -12.41 3.47 4.55
C GLN A 56 -12.24 2.77 5.92
N GLU A 57 -13.22 1.97 6.31
CA GLU A 57 -13.19 1.18 7.55
C GLU A 57 -12.13 0.06 7.49
N ALA A 58 -12.01 -0.60 6.34
CA ALA A 58 -10.97 -1.60 6.12
C ALA A 58 -9.57 -0.97 6.20
N LEU A 59 -9.36 0.20 5.60
CA LEU A 59 -8.08 0.92 5.66
C LEU A 59 -7.77 1.43 7.07
N SER A 60 -8.75 1.90 7.84
CA SER A 60 -8.48 2.32 9.23
C SER A 60 -8.05 1.12 10.08
N THR A 61 -8.79 0.02 9.98
CA THR A 61 -8.48 -1.24 10.69
C THR A 61 -7.11 -1.77 10.32
N LEU A 62 -6.77 -1.73 9.02
CA LEU A 62 -5.46 -2.17 8.53
C LEU A 62 -4.34 -1.27 9.05
N ARG A 63 -4.53 0.05 9.01
CA ARG A 63 -3.55 1.02 9.53
C ARG A 63 -3.22 0.73 10.98
N GLU A 64 -4.22 0.55 11.82
CA GLU A 64 -4.02 0.23 13.23
C GLU A 64 -3.20 -1.05 13.44
N LYS A 65 -3.45 -2.10 12.65
CA LYS A 65 -2.68 -3.36 12.70
C LYS A 65 -1.24 -3.22 12.20
N THR A 66 -0.97 -2.25 11.34
CA THR A 66 0.38 -2.00 10.78
C THR A 66 1.24 -1.06 11.62
N LEU A 67 0.75 -0.55 12.73
CA LEU A 67 1.53 0.32 13.62
C LEU A 67 2.46 -0.49 14.53
N GLY A 68 3.57 0.13 14.93
CA GLY A 68 4.55 -0.45 15.85
C GLY A 68 5.69 -1.21 15.15
N PRO A 69 6.64 -1.77 15.94
CA PRO A 69 7.86 -2.37 15.43
C PRO A 69 7.60 -3.60 14.54
N ASP A 70 6.53 -4.35 14.82
CA ASP A 70 6.18 -5.55 14.07
C ASP A 70 5.45 -5.24 12.75
N GLY A 71 4.89 -4.03 12.60
CA GLY A 71 4.16 -3.60 11.41
C GLY A 71 4.96 -3.70 10.11
N VAL A 72 6.30 -3.65 10.19
CA VAL A 72 7.21 -3.87 9.06
C VAL A 72 6.96 -5.20 8.34
N PHE A 73 6.57 -6.25 9.06
CA PHE A 73 6.28 -7.56 8.47
C PHE A 73 4.98 -7.54 7.66
N LEU A 74 3.97 -6.81 8.12
CA LEU A 74 2.73 -6.63 7.36
C LEU A 74 2.97 -5.79 6.11
N HIS A 75 3.76 -4.72 6.21
CA HIS A 75 4.17 -3.93 5.04
C HIS A 75 4.93 -4.77 4.01
N ARG A 76 5.86 -5.63 4.45
CA ARG A 76 6.56 -6.56 3.56
C ARG A 76 5.61 -7.55 2.90
N CYS A 77 4.67 -8.10 3.66
CA CYS A 77 3.62 -8.96 3.11
C CYS A 77 2.85 -8.25 1.98
N PHE A 78 2.36 -7.03 2.21
CA PHE A 78 1.60 -6.30 1.18
C PHE A 78 2.44 -5.93 -0.03
N ASN A 79 3.71 -5.56 0.17
CA ASN A 79 4.62 -5.30 -0.94
C ASN A 79 4.89 -6.55 -1.77
N ASP A 80 5.11 -7.71 -1.14
CA ASP A 80 5.28 -8.98 -1.83
C ASP A 80 4.01 -9.34 -2.62
N LEU A 81 2.81 -9.10 -2.08
CA LEU A 81 1.55 -9.29 -2.82
C LEU A 81 1.44 -8.37 -4.04
N ILE A 82 1.87 -7.11 -3.94
CA ILE A 82 1.95 -6.19 -5.08
C ILE A 82 2.93 -6.72 -6.13
N PHE A 83 4.10 -7.21 -5.72
CA PHE A 83 5.07 -7.81 -6.64
C PHE A 83 4.52 -9.07 -7.31
N ALA A 84 3.77 -9.92 -6.60
CA ALA A 84 3.11 -11.07 -7.19
C ALA A 84 2.15 -10.65 -8.32
N MET A 85 1.41 -9.55 -8.15
CA MET A 85 0.52 -9.01 -9.18
C MET A 85 1.28 -8.47 -10.39
N LYS A 86 2.45 -7.86 -10.18
CA LYS A 86 3.27 -7.25 -11.24
C LYS A 86 4.14 -8.24 -12.02
N HIS A 87 4.57 -9.33 -11.38
CA HIS A 87 5.52 -10.29 -11.95
C HIS A 87 4.85 -11.66 -12.10
N ALA A 88 4.20 -11.88 -13.25
CA ALA A 88 3.44 -13.10 -13.51
C ALA A 88 4.31 -14.37 -13.37
N ASP A 89 5.53 -14.35 -13.89
CA ASP A 89 6.46 -15.49 -13.85
C ASP A 89 6.92 -15.83 -12.43
N ASP A 90 6.89 -14.85 -11.52
CA ASP A 90 7.34 -14.97 -10.13
C ASP A 90 6.19 -15.00 -9.12
N THR A 91 4.94 -15.20 -9.57
CA THR A 91 3.76 -15.11 -8.69
C THR A 91 3.87 -16.03 -7.48
N GLY A 92 4.23 -17.31 -7.69
CA GLY A 92 4.39 -18.28 -6.61
C GLY A 92 5.47 -17.87 -5.60
N PHE A 93 6.60 -17.35 -6.09
CA PHE A 93 7.69 -16.87 -5.26
C PHE A 93 7.26 -15.74 -4.32
N TYR A 94 6.61 -14.71 -4.88
CA TYR A 94 6.15 -13.56 -4.11
C TYR A 94 4.98 -13.90 -3.17
N CYS A 95 4.03 -14.75 -3.60
CA CYS A 95 2.97 -15.28 -2.72
C CYS A 95 3.56 -15.99 -1.48
N TYR A 96 4.55 -16.86 -1.68
CA TYR A 96 5.17 -17.56 -0.55
C TYR A 96 5.96 -16.62 0.36
N ARG A 97 6.67 -15.62 -0.20
CA ARG A 97 7.36 -14.59 0.59
C ARG A 97 6.41 -13.74 1.43
N ALA A 98 5.24 -13.39 0.90
CA ALA A 98 4.21 -12.70 1.66
C ALA A 98 3.81 -13.49 2.91
N ILE A 99 3.56 -14.79 2.75
CA ILE A 99 3.22 -15.71 3.85
C ILE A 99 4.39 -15.84 4.85
N GLU A 100 5.64 -15.89 4.38
CA GLU A 100 6.81 -15.90 5.27
C GLU A 100 6.89 -14.63 6.12
N SER A 101 6.54 -13.47 5.57
CA SER A 101 6.44 -12.22 6.32
C SER A 101 5.37 -12.31 7.42
N LEU A 102 4.19 -12.87 7.13
CA LEU A 102 3.15 -13.09 8.15
C LEU A 102 3.58 -14.06 9.25
N ARG A 103 4.31 -15.11 8.90
CA ARG A 103 4.88 -16.04 9.88
C ARG A 103 5.88 -15.32 10.80
N HIS A 104 6.72 -14.44 10.27
CA HIS A 104 7.63 -13.63 11.09
C HIS A 104 6.88 -12.67 12.00
N HIS A 105 5.82 -12.02 11.50
CA HIS A 105 4.92 -11.21 12.33
C HIS A 105 4.34 -12.03 13.49
N CYS A 106 3.80 -13.22 13.20
CA CYS A 106 3.25 -14.13 14.19
C CYS A 106 4.31 -14.57 15.22
N ALA A 107 5.52 -14.89 14.77
CA ALA A 107 6.61 -15.25 15.65
C ALA A 107 6.98 -14.09 16.58
N SER A 108 7.02 -12.85 16.08
CA SER A 108 7.30 -11.67 16.91
C SER A 108 6.21 -11.45 17.97
N LEU A 109 4.94 -11.45 17.55
CA LEU A 109 3.79 -11.28 18.44
C LEU A 109 3.72 -12.30 19.58
N HIS A 110 4.21 -13.52 19.36
CA HIS A 110 4.19 -14.59 20.35
C HIS A 110 5.54 -14.84 21.03
N GLY A 111 6.54 -13.97 20.84
CA GLY A 111 7.86 -14.13 21.47
C GLY A 111 8.64 -15.35 20.96
N LEU A 112 8.36 -15.80 19.74
CA LEU A 112 8.97 -16.98 19.10
C LEU A 112 10.01 -16.62 18.02
N SER A 113 10.44 -15.35 17.92
CA SER A 113 11.40 -14.91 16.88
C SER A 113 12.72 -15.69 16.86
N ALA A 114 13.19 -16.16 18.02
CA ALA A 114 14.39 -16.99 18.17
C ALA A 114 14.12 -18.51 18.11
N ALA A 115 12.85 -18.92 18.05
CA ALA A 115 12.48 -20.34 17.95
C ALA A 115 12.86 -20.91 16.57
N ASP A 116 12.96 -22.24 16.50
CA ASP A 116 13.19 -22.92 15.23
C ASP A 116 12.03 -22.71 14.24
N ARG A 117 12.37 -22.80 12.95
CA ARG A 117 11.43 -22.52 11.85
C ARG A 117 10.17 -23.39 11.91
N SER A 118 10.29 -24.64 12.35
CA SER A 118 9.15 -25.58 12.46
C SER A 118 8.13 -25.10 13.49
N LYS A 119 8.59 -24.70 14.68
CA LYS A 119 7.70 -24.12 15.72
C LYS A 119 7.02 -22.84 15.24
N GLN A 120 7.74 -21.95 14.55
CA GLN A 120 7.16 -20.72 14.01
C GLN A 120 6.05 -21.02 12.99
N TRP A 121 6.26 -21.98 12.07
CA TRP A 121 5.24 -22.40 11.11
C TRP A 121 4.02 -23.04 11.76
N LYS A 122 4.25 -23.94 12.73
CA LYS A 122 3.17 -24.58 13.49
C LYS A 122 2.31 -23.53 14.19
N LYS A 123 2.93 -22.58 14.91
CA LYS A 123 2.21 -21.51 15.59
C LYS A 123 1.42 -20.63 14.62
N PHE A 124 2.02 -20.25 13.49
CA PHE A 124 1.34 -19.45 12.47
C PHE A 124 0.08 -20.15 11.96
N ARG A 125 0.17 -21.44 11.62
CA ARG A 125 -0.98 -22.23 11.14
C ARG A 125 -2.08 -22.35 12.18
N GLU A 126 -1.72 -22.70 13.42
CA GLU A 126 -2.67 -22.81 14.53
C GLU A 126 -3.37 -21.47 14.80
N PHE A 127 -2.63 -20.37 14.78
CA PHE A 127 -3.17 -19.06 15.08
C PHE A 127 -4.09 -18.53 13.97
N ALA A 128 -3.72 -18.76 12.71
CA ALA A 128 -4.47 -18.29 11.55
C ALA A 128 -5.57 -19.25 11.08
N GLY A 129 -5.66 -20.46 11.66
CA GLY A 129 -6.59 -21.51 11.21
C GLY A 129 -6.30 -22.01 9.80
N ILE A 130 -5.02 -22.13 9.43
CA ILE A 130 -4.60 -22.47 8.06
C ILE A 130 -4.18 -23.95 7.96
N GLU A 131 -4.76 -24.64 6.99
CA GLU A 131 -4.39 -26.00 6.62
C GLU A 131 -2.97 -26.07 6.04
N GLU A 132 -2.23 -27.11 6.44
CA GLU A 132 -0.84 -27.32 6.01
C GLU A 132 -0.73 -27.58 4.51
N SER A 133 -1.72 -28.26 3.91
CA SER A 133 -1.77 -28.56 2.48
C SER A 133 -1.79 -27.29 1.62
N THR A 134 -2.54 -26.26 2.02
CA THR A 134 -2.60 -24.96 1.33
C THR A 134 -1.24 -24.27 1.33
N LEU A 135 -0.55 -24.27 2.48
CA LEU A 135 0.80 -23.72 2.60
C LEU A 135 1.80 -24.47 1.72
N LEU A 136 1.74 -25.80 1.72
CA LEU A 136 2.63 -26.65 0.92
C LEU A 136 2.42 -26.46 -0.58
N ALA A 137 1.18 -26.26 -1.04
CA ALA A 137 0.88 -25.97 -2.44
C ALA A 137 1.54 -24.65 -2.89
N ILE A 138 1.44 -23.60 -2.09
CA ILE A 138 2.07 -22.30 -2.39
C ILE A 138 3.60 -22.42 -2.37
N LYS A 139 4.16 -23.14 -1.40
CA LYS A 139 5.60 -23.43 -1.33
C LYS A 139 6.10 -24.20 -2.56
N SER A 140 5.34 -25.20 -3.01
CA SER A 140 5.70 -25.99 -4.19
C SER A 140 5.79 -25.14 -5.46
N ALA A 141 4.96 -24.10 -5.59
CA ALA A 141 5.04 -23.16 -6.71
C ALA A 141 6.21 -22.17 -6.58
N ALA A 142 6.69 -21.91 -5.36
CA ALA A 142 7.78 -20.97 -5.09
C ALA A 142 9.17 -21.60 -5.20
N ASP A 143 9.32 -22.85 -4.77
CA ASP A 143 10.63 -23.51 -4.64
C ASP A 143 11.42 -23.59 -5.97
N PRO A 144 10.84 -23.91 -7.13
CA PRO A 144 11.60 -23.94 -8.39
C PRO A 144 12.23 -22.58 -8.74
N LEU A 145 11.44 -21.51 -8.61
CA LEU A 145 11.86 -20.13 -8.88
C LEU A 145 13.01 -19.68 -7.95
N ARG A 146 12.97 -20.11 -6.67
CA ARG A 146 14.02 -19.85 -5.68
C ARG A 146 15.37 -20.49 -6.01
N HIS A 147 15.35 -21.55 -6.81
CA HIS A 147 16.55 -22.25 -7.26
C HIS A 147 16.98 -21.85 -8.68
N GLY A 148 16.38 -20.78 -9.24
CA GLY A 148 16.70 -20.28 -10.57
C GLY A 148 16.11 -21.11 -11.72
N ASN A 149 15.18 -22.03 -11.42
CA ASN A 149 14.49 -22.78 -12.46
C ASN A 149 13.38 -21.92 -13.06
N VAL A 150 13.16 -22.07 -14.37
CA VAL A 150 12.00 -21.48 -15.04
C VAL A 150 10.78 -22.34 -14.72
N SER A 151 9.70 -21.70 -14.26
CA SER A 151 8.41 -22.34 -14.06
C SER A 151 7.37 -21.59 -14.87
N ALA A 152 6.80 -22.24 -15.89
CA ALA A 152 5.65 -21.70 -16.59
C ALA A 152 4.41 -21.95 -15.71
N VAL A 153 3.88 -20.89 -15.10
CA VAL A 153 2.64 -20.96 -14.31
C VAL A 153 1.48 -20.50 -15.19
N SER A 154 0.43 -21.31 -15.31
CA SER A 154 -0.75 -20.94 -16.10
C SER A 154 -1.52 -19.80 -15.43
N SER A 155 -2.40 -19.13 -16.19
CA SER A 155 -3.30 -18.12 -15.64
C SER A 155 -4.20 -18.68 -14.53
N GLU A 156 -4.68 -19.91 -14.68
CA GLU A 156 -5.52 -20.62 -13.71
C GLU A 156 -4.73 -20.98 -12.45
N GLU A 157 -3.47 -21.41 -12.59
CA GLU A 157 -2.59 -21.68 -11.46
C GLU A 157 -2.23 -20.40 -10.70
N ARG A 158 -1.95 -19.30 -11.41
CA ARG A 158 -1.79 -17.97 -10.80
C ARG A 158 -3.05 -17.56 -10.02
N ALA A 159 -4.22 -17.72 -10.61
CA ALA A 159 -5.48 -17.41 -9.94
C ALA A 159 -5.66 -18.22 -8.65
N LYS A 160 -5.34 -19.52 -8.67
CA LYS A 160 -5.35 -20.36 -7.45
C LYS A 160 -4.37 -19.87 -6.41
N LEU A 161 -3.13 -19.55 -6.80
CA LEU A 161 -2.11 -19.03 -5.88
C LEU A 161 -2.55 -17.73 -5.23
N PHE A 162 -3.11 -16.79 -6.01
CA PHE A 162 -3.66 -15.55 -5.46
C PHE A 162 -4.80 -15.81 -4.50
N SER A 163 -5.82 -16.58 -4.90
CA SER A 163 -6.98 -16.88 -4.07
C SER A 163 -6.60 -17.53 -2.75
N SER A 164 -5.71 -18.54 -2.78
CA SER A 164 -5.22 -19.21 -1.57
C SER A 164 -4.40 -18.27 -0.69
N THR A 165 -3.51 -17.47 -1.28
CA THR A 165 -2.68 -16.51 -0.53
C THR A 165 -3.55 -15.42 0.12
N TRP A 166 -4.50 -14.86 -0.62
CA TRP A 166 -5.40 -13.82 -0.12
C TRP A 166 -6.29 -14.34 1.01
N ALA A 167 -6.80 -15.56 0.88
CA ALA A 167 -7.56 -16.22 1.94
C ALA A 167 -6.72 -16.39 3.22
N MET A 168 -5.45 -16.81 3.10
CA MET A 168 -4.54 -16.93 4.24
C MET A 168 -4.22 -15.57 4.88
N VAL A 169 -3.96 -14.55 4.07
CA VAL A 169 -3.71 -13.17 4.54
C VAL A 169 -4.94 -12.65 5.27
N GLY A 170 -6.13 -12.79 4.68
CA GLY A 170 -7.40 -12.38 5.27
C GLY A 170 -7.69 -13.08 6.59
N ALA A 171 -7.54 -14.41 6.64
CA ALA A 171 -7.70 -15.21 7.85
C ALA A 171 -6.74 -14.74 8.96
N TYR A 172 -5.49 -14.48 8.62
CA TYR A 172 -4.50 -13.96 9.57
C TYR A 172 -4.83 -12.55 10.07
N LEU A 173 -5.20 -11.63 9.16
CA LEU A 173 -5.57 -10.26 9.52
C LEU A 173 -6.82 -10.22 10.42
N ALA A 174 -7.74 -11.16 10.26
CA ALA A 174 -8.94 -11.27 11.09
C ALA A 174 -8.62 -11.64 12.54
N VAL A 175 -7.56 -12.40 12.80
CA VAL A 175 -7.21 -12.91 14.14
C VAL A 175 -6.14 -12.10 14.87
N ILE A 176 -5.30 -11.32 14.16
CA ILE A 176 -4.27 -10.51 14.84
C ILE A 176 -4.91 -9.39 15.68
N PRO A 177 -4.43 -9.16 16.91
CA PRO A 177 -4.95 -8.07 17.74
C PRO A 177 -4.54 -6.70 17.18
N VAL A 178 -5.36 -5.68 17.45
CA VAL A 178 -4.94 -4.28 17.28
C VAL A 178 -4.03 -3.91 18.46
N PRO A 179 -2.83 -3.35 18.22
CA PRO A 179 -1.93 -2.93 19.29
C PRO A 179 -2.62 -1.95 20.25
N ALA A 180 -2.63 -2.27 21.55
CA ALA A 180 -3.20 -1.39 22.57
C ALA A 180 -2.43 -0.05 22.60
N GLY A 181 -3.15 1.07 22.56
CA GLY A 181 -2.57 2.42 22.64
C GLY A 181 -2.40 3.15 21.31
N CYS A 182 -2.73 2.54 20.17
CA CYS A 182 -2.74 3.20 18.86
C CYS A 182 -4.14 3.70 18.47
N HIS A 183 -4.78 4.50 19.33
CA HIS A 183 -5.87 5.34 18.84
C HIS A 183 -5.26 6.55 18.15
N LEU A 184 -5.20 6.50 16.82
CA LEU A 184 -5.09 7.71 16.03
C LEU A 184 -6.24 8.62 16.47
N ARG A 185 -5.94 9.70 17.19
CA ARG A 185 -6.96 10.72 17.44
C ARG A 185 -7.51 11.10 16.07
N PRO A 186 -8.85 11.07 15.86
CA PRO A 186 -9.41 11.63 14.65
C PRO A 186 -8.90 13.06 14.56
N THR A 187 -8.20 13.40 13.48
CA THR A 187 -7.89 14.78 13.17
C THR A 187 -9.23 15.45 12.89
N SER A 188 -9.83 16.07 13.90
CA SER A 188 -10.94 16.99 13.69
C SER A 188 -10.51 18.01 12.64
N PRO A 189 -11.35 18.30 11.64
CA PRO A 189 -11.12 19.43 10.75
C PRO A 189 -11.52 20.70 11.52
N GLU A 190 -10.70 21.13 12.48
CA GLU A 190 -10.86 22.44 13.14
C GLU A 190 -9.60 23.26 12.89
N GLY A 191 -9.76 24.37 12.18
CA GLY A 191 -8.67 25.29 11.86
C GLY A 191 -8.72 25.87 10.44
N ALA A 192 -9.89 26.09 9.85
CA ALA A 192 -10.01 27.17 8.87
C ALA A 192 -10.00 28.49 9.66
N ASP A 193 -8.81 28.95 10.00
CA ASP A 193 -8.62 30.29 10.56
C ASP A 193 -9.09 31.30 9.51
N VAL A 194 -10.23 31.90 9.81
CA VAL A 194 -10.76 33.07 9.11
C VAL A 194 -9.75 34.19 9.34
N LEU A 195 -8.93 34.46 8.33
CA LEU A 195 -8.15 35.69 8.22
C LEU A 195 -9.13 36.88 8.22
N THR A 196 -9.41 37.42 9.39
CA THR A 196 -10.00 38.75 9.52
C THR A 196 -8.89 39.78 9.22
N PRO A 197 -9.12 40.75 8.33
CA PRO A 197 -8.13 41.78 8.03
C PRO A 197 -7.98 42.72 9.24
N SER A 198 -6.75 42.92 9.68
CA SER A 198 -6.39 43.88 10.72
C SER A 198 -6.71 45.32 10.27
N PRO A 199 -7.12 46.22 11.18
CA PRO A 199 -7.35 47.62 10.87
C PRO A 199 -6.03 48.37 10.62
N PRO A 200 -6.04 49.46 9.84
CA PRO A 200 -4.84 50.19 9.47
C PRO A 200 -4.27 50.97 10.68
N SER A 201 -2.94 50.95 10.76
CA SER A 201 -2.12 51.62 11.77
C SER A 201 -2.23 53.14 11.66
N GLU A 202 -2.50 53.83 12.77
CA GLU A 202 -2.46 55.28 12.86
C GLU A 202 -1.03 55.83 12.70
N THR A 203 -0.89 56.85 11.86
CA THR A 203 0.35 57.59 11.61
C THR A 203 0.67 58.54 12.76
N PRO A 204 1.93 58.69 13.22
CA PRO A 204 2.28 59.63 14.28
C PRO A 204 2.24 61.09 13.79
N GLN A 205 1.61 61.97 14.59
CA GLN A 205 1.63 63.42 14.42
C GLN A 205 3.06 63.98 14.57
N ALA A 206 3.44 64.85 13.62
CA ALA A 206 4.66 65.65 13.69
C ALA A 206 4.49 66.81 14.69
N THR A 207 5.36 66.85 15.69
CA THR A 207 5.54 67.99 16.61
C THR A 207 6.42 69.05 15.96
N ALA A 208 5.92 70.28 15.89
CA ALA A 208 6.69 71.47 15.50
C ALA A 208 7.41 72.08 16.73
N PRO A 209 8.64 72.61 16.58
CA PRO A 209 9.28 73.40 17.63
C PRO A 209 9.04 74.90 17.39
N SER A 210 8.79 75.67 18.46
CA SER A 210 9.00 77.11 18.40
C SER A 210 9.40 77.68 19.76
N THR A 211 10.71 77.86 19.85
CA THR A 211 11.52 78.90 20.50
C THR A 211 10.87 79.88 21.50
N ARG A 212 11.59 79.97 22.62
CA ARG A 212 11.51 80.92 23.74
C ARG A 212 12.39 82.15 23.45
N GLU A 213 12.12 83.23 24.19
CA GLU A 213 12.95 84.42 24.48
C GLU A 213 12.85 85.57 23.45
N THR A 214 12.77 86.88 23.80
CA THR A 214 13.12 87.60 25.04
C THR A 214 12.53 89.03 25.04
N ARG A 215 12.24 89.54 26.26
CA ARG A 215 12.38 90.91 26.82
C ARG A 215 12.05 92.17 25.99
N GLY A 216 11.27 93.04 26.65
CA GLY A 216 11.13 94.49 26.42
C GLY A 216 10.04 95.05 27.30
#